data_AF-A0A7L4P1W0-F1
#
_entry.id   AF-A0A7L4P1W0-F1
#
_cell.length_a   1.000
_cell.length_b   1.000
_cell.length_c   1.000
_cell.angle_alpha   90.00
_cell.angle_beta   90.00
_cell.angle_gamma   90.00
#
_symmetry.space_group_name_H-M   'P 1'
#
loop_
_entity.id
_entity.type
_entity.pdbx_description
1 polymer ?
#
loop_
_entity_poly.entity_id
_entity_poly.type
_entity_poly.pdbx_seq_one_letter_code
_entity_poly.pdbx_strand_id
1 'polypeptide(L)'
;METQEIEITEEDVIGLMDQFTQVPPLLLKMVVSGNSNVVNSFQGQIEEYKGTLSPEEMAKIKKVLEMPVEDLQEILKRAYLETKQEQLKILADPKAKPFIEKNLQGLGKILF
;
A
#
# COMPACT_ATOMS: atom_id res chain seq x y z
N MET A 1 -9.75 -5.56 27.44
CA MET A 1 -9.92 -4.63 26.30
C MET A 1 -10.14 -5.50 25.10
N GLU A 2 -11.34 -5.48 24.52
CA GLU A 2 -11.61 -6.17 23.27
C GLU A 2 -10.69 -5.56 22.21
N THR A 3 -9.72 -6.33 21.73
CA THR A 3 -8.99 -5.98 20.51
C THR A 3 -10.01 -6.06 19.38
N GLN A 4 -10.57 -4.93 18.97
CA GLN A 4 -11.24 -4.84 17.68
C GLN A 4 -10.25 -5.35 16.64
N GLU A 5 -10.63 -6.42 15.95
CA GLU A 5 -9.82 -6.97 14.87
C GLU A 5 -9.74 -5.90 13.79
N ILE A 6 -8.53 -5.40 13.52
CA ILE A 6 -8.31 -4.38 12.51
C ILE A 6 -8.51 -5.06 11.15
N GLU A 7 -9.61 -4.72 10.51
CA GLU A 7 -9.95 -5.13 9.16
C GLU A 7 -9.47 -4.05 8.17
N ILE A 8 -8.86 -4.48 7.07
CA ILE A 8 -8.46 -3.61 5.96
C ILE A 8 -9.38 -3.92 4.80
N THR A 9 -10.03 -2.89 4.28
CA THR A 9 -11.08 -3.02 3.25
C THR A 9 -10.83 -2.09 2.06
N GLU A 10 -11.61 -2.26 1.00
CA GLU A 10 -11.62 -1.36 -0.15
C GLU A 10 -11.93 0.09 0.23
N GLU A 11 -12.73 0.32 1.28
CA GLU A 11 -13.07 1.65 1.77
C GLU A 11 -11.85 2.38 2.34
N ASP A 12 -10.93 1.67 3.01
CA ASP A 12 -9.66 2.26 3.47
C ASP A 12 -8.81 2.73 2.28
N VAL A 13 -8.85 2.01 1.15
CA VAL A 13 -8.16 2.40 -0.09
C VAL A 13 -8.85 3.59 -0.76
N ILE A 14 -10.18 3.58 -0.83
CA ILE A 14 -10.98 4.64 -1.43
C ILE A 14 -10.83 5.94 -0.64
N GLY A 15 -10.76 5.87 0.69
CA GLY A 15 -10.51 7.01 1.56
C GLY A 15 -9.18 7.73 1.30
N LEU A 16 -8.21 7.07 0.65
CA LEU A 16 -6.88 7.59 0.32
C LEU A 16 -6.70 7.87 -1.18
N MET A 17 -7.79 7.91 -1.96
CA MET A 17 -7.74 7.99 -3.42
C MET A 17 -7.10 9.28 -3.96
N ASP A 18 -7.24 10.37 -3.21
CA ASP A 18 -6.65 11.67 -3.53
C ASP A 18 -5.12 11.62 -3.62
N GLN A 19 -4.49 10.76 -2.80
CA GLN A 19 -3.06 10.49 -2.81
C GLN A 19 -2.68 9.55 -3.95
N PHE A 20 -3.45 8.47 -4.15
CA PHE A 20 -3.20 7.49 -5.22
C PHE A 20 -3.21 8.13 -6.61
N THR A 21 -4.11 9.09 -6.83
CA THR A 21 -4.30 9.74 -8.13
C THR A 21 -3.23 10.79 -8.46
N GLN A 22 -2.39 11.19 -7.49
CA GLN A 22 -1.24 12.08 -7.74
C GLN A 22 -0.18 11.43 -8.63
N VAL A 23 -0.10 10.10 -8.65
CA VAL A 23 0.87 9.37 -9.47
C VAL A 23 0.25 9.03 -10.82
N PRO A 24 0.80 9.54 -11.94
CA PRO A 24 0.33 9.20 -13.28
C PRO A 24 0.43 7.68 -13.54
N PRO A 25 -0.58 7.06 -14.18
CA PRO A 25 -0.58 5.61 -14.44
C PRO A 25 0.63 5.12 -15.25
N LEU A 26 1.15 5.92 -16.18
CA LEU A 26 2.34 5.57 -16.96
C LEU A 26 3.59 5.48 -16.08
N LEU A 27 3.77 6.42 -15.16
CA LEU A 27 4.89 6.40 -14.22
C LEU A 27 4.80 5.18 -13.29
N LEU A 28 3.59 4.91 -12.75
CA LEU A 28 3.37 3.75 -11.91
C LEU A 28 3.70 2.43 -12.64
N LYS A 29 3.24 2.27 -13.89
CA LYS A 29 3.56 1.08 -14.71
C LYS A 29 5.07 0.88 -14.87
N MET A 30 5.82 1.94 -15.13
CA MET A 30 7.28 1.86 -15.28
C MET A 30 7.95 1.42 -13.98
N VAL A 31 7.54 1.99 -12.85
CA VAL A 31 8.09 1.68 -11.52
C VAL A 31 7.77 0.24 -11.09
N VAL A 32 6.53 -0.21 -11.33
CA VAL A 32 6.09 -1.59 -11.07
C VAL A 32 6.87 -2.57 -11.96
N SER A 33 6.99 -2.28 -13.26
CA SER A 33 7.71 -3.15 -14.21
C SER A 33 9.21 -3.23 -13.91
N GLY A 34 9.80 -2.14 -13.42
CA GLY A 34 11.18 -2.11 -12.94
C GLY A 34 11.40 -2.82 -11.60
N ASN A 35 10.31 -3.24 -10.92
CA ASN A 35 10.33 -3.81 -9.58
C ASN A 35 11.18 -2.95 -8.61
N SER A 36 10.98 -1.63 -8.67
CA SER A 36 11.76 -0.68 -7.86
C SER A 36 11.33 -0.74 -6.39
N ASN A 37 12.30 -0.66 -5.47
CA ASN A 37 11.99 -0.39 -4.05
C ASN A 37 11.89 1.13 -3.87
N VAL A 38 10.67 1.66 -3.97
CA VAL A 38 10.42 3.10 -3.80
C VAL A 38 10.58 3.53 -2.35
N VAL A 39 10.36 2.63 -1.39
CA VAL A 39 10.51 2.93 0.04
C VAL A 39 11.92 3.45 0.36
N ASN A 40 12.96 2.88 -0.27
CA ASN A 40 14.33 3.37 -0.09
C ASN A 40 14.51 4.84 -0.51
N SER A 41 13.80 5.29 -1.55
CA SER A 41 13.86 6.67 -2.02
C SER A 41 13.18 7.65 -1.06
N PHE A 42 12.25 7.17 -0.23
CA PHE A 42 11.48 7.97 0.72
C PHE A 42 11.84 7.69 2.19
N GLN A 43 12.93 6.96 2.46
CA GLN A 43 13.27 6.49 3.80
C GLN A 43 13.28 7.61 4.84
N GLY A 44 13.94 8.74 4.55
CA GLY A 44 14.01 9.87 5.50
C GLY A 44 12.63 10.45 5.84
N GLN A 45 11.73 10.56 4.87
CA GLN A 45 10.36 11.05 5.10
C GLN A 45 9.52 10.04 5.90
N ILE A 46 9.71 8.74 5.65
CA ILE A 46 9.03 7.67 6.39
C ILE A 46 9.48 7.66 7.85
N GLU A 47 10.79 7.80 8.11
CA GLU A 47 11.33 7.87 9.46
C GLU A 47 10.84 9.10 10.22
N GLU A 48 10.75 10.25 9.55
CA GLU A 48 10.21 11.49 10.15
C GLU A 48 8.72 11.33 10.49
N TYR A 49 7.92 10.80 9.57
CA TYR A 49 6.49 10.61 9.77
C TYR A 49 6.15 9.50 10.77
N LYS A 50 7.04 8.53 10.97
CA LYS A 50 6.86 7.44 11.95
C LYS A 50 6.52 7.96 13.34
N GLY A 51 7.14 9.07 13.75
CA GLY A 51 6.92 9.69 15.06
C GLY A 51 5.56 10.35 15.24
N THR A 52 4.82 10.59 14.15
CA THR A 52 3.50 11.22 14.18
C THR A 52 2.34 10.23 14.08
N LEU A 53 2.62 8.95 13.82
CA LEU A 53 1.60 7.90 13.71
C LEU A 53 0.96 7.61 15.06
N SER A 54 -0.37 7.63 15.09
CA SER A 54 -1.15 7.12 16.22
C SER A 54 -0.99 5.60 16.37
N PRO A 55 -1.28 5.05 17.56
CA PRO A 55 -1.27 3.60 17.76
C PRO A 55 -2.20 2.84 16.81
N GLU A 56 -3.33 3.44 16.44
CA GLU A 56 -4.28 2.84 15.50
C GLU A 56 -3.71 2.79 14.08
N GLU A 57 -3.13 3.88 13.58
CA GLU A 57 -2.49 3.93 12.27
C GLU A 57 -1.31 2.96 12.18
N MET A 58 -0.48 2.89 13.23
CA MET A 58 0.63 1.93 13.30
C MET A 58 0.12 0.48 13.26
N ALA A 59 -1.00 0.18 13.93
CA ALA A 59 -1.60 -1.13 13.92
C ALA A 59 -2.21 -1.49 12.55
N LYS A 60 -2.83 -0.54 11.85
CA LYS A 60 -3.27 -0.71 10.46
C LYS A 60 -2.10 -0.99 9.51
N ILE A 61 -1.00 -0.24 9.63
CA ILE A 61 0.21 -0.47 8.82
C ILE A 61 0.76 -1.87 9.08
N LYS A 62 0.87 -2.27 10.35
CA LYS A 62 1.32 -3.62 10.71
C LYS A 62 0.43 -4.70 10.10
N LYS A 63 -0.90 -4.51 10.16
CA LYS A 63 -1.85 -5.44 9.53
C LYS A 63 -1.59 -5.58 8.03
N VAL A 64 -1.41 -4.47 7.31
CA VAL A 64 -1.10 -4.50 5.86
C VAL A 64 0.24 -5.19 5.57
N LEU A 65 1.27 -4.98 6.41
CA LEU A 65 2.59 -5.62 6.24
C LEU A 65 2.55 -7.15 6.43
N GLU A 66 1.62 -7.64 7.26
CA GLU A 66 1.47 -9.06 7.57
C GLU A 66 0.47 -9.79 6.62
N MET A 67 -0.31 -9.03 5.84
CA MET A 67 -1.28 -9.59 4.90
C MET A 67 -0.60 -10.27 3.70
N PRO A 68 -1.14 -11.42 3.24
CA PRO A 68 -0.78 -11.96 1.93
C PRO A 68 -1.02 -10.90 0.85
N VAL A 69 -0.06 -10.75 -0.07
CA VAL A 69 -0.17 -9.76 -1.13
C VAL A 69 -1.36 -10.05 -2.03
N GLU A 70 -1.72 -11.31 -2.22
CA GLU A 70 -2.94 -11.72 -2.92
C GLU A 70 -4.21 -11.11 -2.32
N ASP A 71 -4.31 -11.07 -1.00
CA ASP A 71 -5.47 -10.50 -0.31
C ASP A 71 -5.51 -8.98 -0.49
N LEU A 72 -4.35 -8.31 -0.40
CA LEU A 72 -4.22 -6.89 -0.73
C LEU A 72 -4.60 -6.60 -2.19
N GLN A 73 -4.21 -7.46 -3.12
CA GLN A 73 -4.54 -7.30 -4.54
C GLN A 73 -6.05 -7.47 -4.80
N GLU A 74 -6.73 -8.35 -4.06
CA GLU A 74 -8.19 -8.46 -4.16
C GLU A 74 -8.90 -7.22 -3.60
N ILE A 75 -8.40 -6.64 -2.50
CA ILE A 75 -8.91 -5.35 -1.97
C ILE A 75 -8.72 -4.23 -3.02
N LEU A 76 -7.53 -4.11 -3.59
CA LEU A 76 -7.24 -3.12 -4.64
C LEU A 76 -8.11 -3.32 -5.88
N LYS A 77 -8.42 -4.58 -6.22
CA LYS A 77 -9.31 -4.93 -7.33
C LYS A 77 -10.76 -4.50 -7.06
N ARG A 78 -11.28 -4.72 -5.85
CA ARG A 78 -12.62 -4.24 -5.46
C ARG A 78 -12.70 -2.71 -5.53
N ALA A 79 -11.73 -2.01 -4.94
CA ALA A 79 -11.63 -0.56 -5.04
C ALA A 79 -11.54 -0.08 -6.50
N TYR A 80 -10.84 -0.80 -7.38
CA TYR A 80 -10.81 -0.50 -8.82
C TYR A 80 -12.18 -0.67 -9.48
N LEU A 81 -12.91 -1.72 -9.15
CA LEU A 81 -14.23 -1.96 -9.73
C LEU A 81 -15.20 -0.82 -9.41
N GLU A 82 -15.05 -0.16 -8.26
CA GLU A 82 -15.87 0.97 -7.85
C GLU A 82 -15.40 2.30 -8.43
N THR A 83 -14.10 2.59 -8.36
CA THR A 83 -13.57 3.92 -8.70
C THR A 83 -13.08 4.05 -10.14
N LYS A 84 -12.86 2.92 -10.82
CA LYS A 84 -12.25 2.82 -12.16
C LYS A 84 -10.86 3.46 -12.29
N GLN A 85 -10.15 3.68 -11.18
CA GLN A 85 -8.82 4.28 -11.20
C GLN A 85 -7.76 3.30 -11.72
N GLU A 86 -7.06 3.69 -12.78
CA GLU A 86 -6.09 2.82 -13.45
C GLU A 86 -4.90 2.45 -12.54
N GLN A 87 -4.55 3.28 -11.56
CA GLN A 87 -3.51 3.00 -10.57
C GLN A 87 -3.82 1.74 -9.76
N LEU A 88 -5.08 1.59 -9.33
CA LEU A 88 -5.54 0.43 -8.58
C LEU A 88 -5.51 -0.83 -9.44
N LYS A 89 -5.94 -0.73 -10.69
CA LYS A 89 -5.86 -1.83 -11.66
C LYS A 89 -4.43 -2.31 -11.86
N ILE A 90 -3.46 -1.39 -11.95
CA ILE A 90 -2.04 -1.73 -12.13
C ILE A 90 -1.53 -2.54 -10.93
N LEU A 91 -1.87 -2.11 -9.70
CA LEU A 91 -1.39 -2.76 -8.48
C LEU A 91 -2.15 -4.06 -8.16
N ALA A 92 -3.42 -4.15 -8.57
CA ALA A 92 -4.23 -5.36 -8.45
C ALA A 92 -3.82 -6.47 -9.44
N ASP A 93 -3.06 -6.16 -10.50
CA ASP A 93 -2.57 -7.17 -11.45
C ASP A 93 -1.58 -8.12 -10.73
N PRO A 94 -1.75 -9.45 -10.82
CA PRO A 94 -0.82 -10.41 -10.19
C PRO A 94 0.66 -10.19 -10.54
N LYS A 95 0.97 -9.60 -11.69
CA LYS A 95 2.34 -9.24 -12.09
C LYS A 95 2.98 -8.17 -11.21
N ALA A 96 2.18 -7.36 -10.51
CA ALA A 96 2.66 -6.37 -9.57
C ALA A 96 3.05 -6.97 -8.21
N LYS A 97 2.72 -8.23 -7.93
CA LYS A 97 3.01 -8.89 -6.65
C LYS A 97 4.47 -8.73 -6.20
N PRO A 98 5.50 -9.03 -7.03
CA PRO A 98 6.90 -8.89 -6.61
C PRO A 98 7.27 -7.46 -6.23
N PHE A 99 6.67 -6.47 -6.90
CA PHE A 99 6.85 -5.06 -6.57
C PHE A 99 6.24 -4.71 -5.21
N ILE A 100 5.02 -5.17 -4.95
CA ILE A 100 4.34 -4.93 -3.67
C ILE A 100 5.13 -5.59 -2.53
N GLU A 101 5.47 -6.88 -2.66
CA GLU A 101 6.25 -7.61 -1.65
C GLU A 101 7.57 -6.90 -1.31
N LYS A 102 8.31 -6.47 -2.34
CA LYS A 102 9.58 -5.78 -2.16
C LYS A 102 9.43 -4.46 -1.39
N ASN A 103 8.38 -3.70 -1.67
CA ASN A 103 8.13 -2.43 -1.01
C ASN A 103 7.60 -2.62 0.41
N LEU A 104 6.70 -3.57 0.66
CA LEU A 104 6.25 -3.92 2.01
C LEU A 104 7.42 -4.40 2.88
N GLN A 105 8.30 -5.26 2.33
CA GLN A 105 9.51 -5.67 3.04
C GLN A 105 10.44 -4.48 3.35
N GLY A 106 10.59 -3.56 2.41
CA GLY A 106 11.35 -2.33 2.61
C GLY A 106 10.78 -1.47 3.74
N LEU A 107 9.45 -1.28 3.74
CA LEU A 107 8.75 -0.49 4.73
C LEU A 107 8.84 -1.11 6.13
N GLY A 108 8.66 -2.42 6.22
CA GLY A 108 8.78 -3.18 7.46
C GLY A 108 10.13 -2.95 8.14
N LYS A 109 11.25 -2.96 7.39
CA LYS A 109 12.61 -2.73 7.92
C LYS A 109 12.84 -1.33 8.50
N ILE A 110 12.07 -0.34 8.08
CA ILE A 110 12.18 1.04 8.58
C ILE A 110 11.29 1.23 9.81
N LEU A 111 10.10 0.61 9.78
CA LEU A 111 9.11 0.77 10.84
C LEU A 111 9.34 -0.14 12.05
N PHE A 112 9.94 -1.32 11.88
CA PHE A 112 10.12 -2.34 12.91
C PHE A 112 11.52 -2.96 12.89
#